data_AF-A0A969V8A8-F1
#
_entry.id   AF-A0A969V8A8-F1
#
_cell.length_a   1.000
_cell.length_b   1.000
_cell.length_c   1.000
_cell.angle_alpha   90.00
_cell.angle_beta   90.00
_cell.angle_gamma   90.00
#
_symmetry.space_group_name_H-M   'P 1'
#
loop_
_entity.id
_entity.type
_entity.pdbx_description
1 polymer ?
#
loop_
_entity_poly.entity_id
_entity_poly.type
_entity_poly.pdbx_seq_one_letter_code
_entity_poly.pdbx_strand_id
1 'polypeptide(L)' 'MQLLAWLAKKFGREVAEGVLIDLRLTHQEISEAMGITRITVTRLMCRLEQEGIIDRTRPQYIVLTSRL' A
#
# COMPACT_ATOMS: atom_id res chain seq x y z
N MET A 1 0.16 7.55 -7.72
CA MET A 1 0.44 8.14 -6.40
C MET A 1 -0.78 8.28 -5.50
N GLN A 2 -2.01 8.45 -6.01
CA GLN A 2 -3.19 8.70 -5.18
C GLN A 2 -3.59 7.55 -4.23
N LEU A 3 -3.42 6.28 -4.63
CA LEU A 3 -3.73 5.13 -3.77
C LEU A 3 -2.85 5.07 -2.52
N LEU A 4 -1.52 5.14 -2.68
CA LEU A 4 -0.59 5.04 -1.55
C LEU A 4 -0.77 6.20 -0.57
N ALA A 5 -0.98 7.42 -1.07
CA ALA A 5 -1.27 8.57 -0.22
C ALA A 5 -2.59 8.39 0.55
N TRP A 6 -3.62 7.85 -0.10
CA TRP A 6 -4.89 7.55 0.57
C TRP A 6 -4.75 6.47 1.64
N LEU A 7 -4.02 5.38 1.33
CA LEU A 7 -3.74 4.31 2.28
C LEU A 7 -2.89 4.79 3.46
N ALA A 8 -1.84 5.56 3.21
CA ALA A 8 -1.00 6.16 4.26
C ALA A 8 -1.79 7.10 5.15
N LYS A 9 -2.66 7.94 4.58
CA LYS A 9 -3.49 8.86 5.36
C LYS A 9 -4.51 8.13 6.24
N LYS A 10 -5.08 7.02 5.75
CA LYS A 10 -6.20 6.34 6.41
C LYS A 10 -5.77 5.19 7.34
N PHE A 11 -4.67 4.51 7.01
CA PHE A 11 -4.20 3.30 7.69
C PHE A 11 -2.70 3.33 8.01
N GLY A 12 -2.01 4.41 7.64
CA GLY A 12 -0.59 4.58 7.93
C GLY A 12 -0.36 4.98 9.38
N ARG A 13 0.72 4.46 9.96
CA ARG A 13 1.34 4.93 11.18
C ARG A 13 2.82 5.17 10.91
N GLU A 14 3.38 6.23 11.49
CA GLU A 14 4.80 6.49 11.39
C GLU A 14 5.59 5.43 12.17
N VAL A 15 6.66 4.94 11.55
CA VAL A 15 7.65 4.01 12.13
C VAL A 15 9.05 4.45 11.75
N ALA A 16 10.09 3.90 12.38
CA ALA A 16 11.47 4.30 12.13
C ALA A 16 11.89 4.13 10.64
N GLU A 17 11.28 3.18 9.95
CA GLU A 17 11.57 2.81 8.57
C GLU A 17 10.78 3.61 7.52
N GLY A 18 9.80 4.43 7.95
CA GLY A 18 8.91 5.21 7.09
C GLY A 18 7.46 5.19 7.57
N VAL A 19 6.52 4.93 6.66
CA VAL A 19 5.09 4.82 7.04
C VAL A 19 4.64 3.38 6.89
N LEU A 20 4.27 2.77 8.02
CA LEU A 20 3.69 1.43 8.05
C LEU A 20 2.18 1.52 7.84
N ILE A 21 1.68 0.87 6.80
CA ILE A 21 0.27 0.73 6.52
C ILE A 21 -0.16 -0.67 6.99
N ASP A 22 -1.01 -0.72 8.03
CA ASP A 22 -1.65 -1.96 8.50
C ASP A 22 -2.81 -2.29 7.56
N LEU A 23 -2.53 -3.13 6.56
CA LEU A 23 -3.52 -3.62 5.60
C LEU A 23 -4.23 -4.84 6.19
N ARG A 24 -5.11 -4.57 7.17
CA ARG A 24 -6.22 -5.49 7.47
C ARG A 24 -7.25 -5.54 6.35
N LEU A 25 -7.13 -4.62 5.38
CA LEU A 25 -7.96 -4.57 4.19
C LEU A 25 -7.40 -5.46 3.09
N THR A 26 -8.28 -6.26 2.52
CA THR A 26 -8.08 -7.07 1.33
C THR A 26 -7.98 -6.18 0.08
N HIS A 27 -7.37 -6.72 -0.99
CA HIS A 27 -7.35 -6.03 -2.29
C HIS A 27 -8.77 -5.72 -2.82
N GLN A 28 -9.78 -6.48 -2.41
CA GLN A 28 -11.18 -6.25 -2.78
C GLN A 28 -11.71 -4.96 -2.13
N GLU A 29 -11.52 -4.79 -0.83
CA GLU A 29 -11.95 -3.57 -0.11
C GLU A 29 -11.23 -2.31 -0.62
N ILE A 30 -9.94 -2.43 -0.99
CA ILE A 30 -9.21 -1.34 -1.64
C ILE A 30 -9.84 -1.01 -3.00
N SER A 31 -10.22 -2.04 -3.77
CA SER A 31 -10.79 -1.88 -5.10
C SER A 31 -12.14 -1.15 -5.05
N GLU A 32 -12.98 -1.51 -4.06
CA GLU A 32 -14.28 -0.89 -3.80
C GLU A 32 -14.12 0.56 -3.33
N ALA A 33 -13.17 0.82 -2.41
CA ALA A 33 -12.90 2.16 -1.91
C ALA A 33 -12.34 3.10 -2.99
N MET A 34 -11.67 2.55 -4.01
CA MET A 34 -10.99 3.33 -5.05
C MET A 34 -11.74 3.34 -6.38
N GLY A 35 -12.83 2.59 -6.52
CA GLY A 35 -13.59 2.48 -7.77
C GLY A 35 -12.79 1.85 -8.92
N ILE A 36 -11.81 1.00 -8.60
CA ILE A 36 -10.97 0.29 -9.59
C ILE A 36 -11.10 -1.22 -9.40
N THR A 37 -10.64 -2.02 -10.36
CA THR A 37 -10.72 -3.48 -10.23
C THR A 37 -9.67 -4.04 -9.26
N ARG A 38 -9.98 -5.15 -8.60
CA ARG A 38 -9.01 -5.92 -7.78
C ARG A 38 -7.74 -6.28 -8.56
N ILE A 39 -7.85 -6.58 -9.85
CA ILE A 39 -6.69 -6.87 -10.72
C ILE A 39 -5.81 -5.62 -10.88
N THR A 40 -6.42 -4.45 -11.06
CA THR A 40 -5.70 -3.17 -11.12
C THR A 40 -4.96 -2.87 -9.82
N VAL A 41 -5.61 -3.07 -8.67
CA VAL A 41 -4.97 -2.95 -7.34
C VAL A 41 -3.77 -3.87 -7.25
N THR A 42 -3.95 -5.15 -7.58
CA THR A 42 -2.89 -6.16 -7.48
C THR A 42 -1.69 -5.81 -8.35
N ARG A 43 -1.91 -5.40 -9.61
CA ARG A 43 -0.84 -4.98 -10.53
C ARG A 43 -0.10 -3.75 -10.03
N LEU A 44 -0.82 -2.78 -9.47
CA LEU A 44 -0.22 -1.57 -8.91
C LEU A 44 0.68 -1.91 -7.71
N MET A 45 0.20 -2.74 -6.78
CA MET A 45 0.99 -3.18 -5.62
C MET A 45 2.25 -3.93 -6.02
N CYS A 46 2.16 -4.87 -6.98
CA CYS A 46 3.35 -5.57 -7.48
C CYS A 46 4.36 -4.62 -8.14
N ARG A 47 3.89 -3.63 -8.91
CA ARG A 47 4.79 -2.64 -9.51
C ARG A 47 5.51 -1.82 -8.44
N LEU A 48 4.79 -1.31 -7.46
CA LEU A 48 5.37 -0.49 -6.38
C LEU A 48 6.41 -1.27 -5.57
N GLU A 49 6.20 -2.57 -5.39
CA GLU A 49 7.17 -3.45 -4.73
C GLU A 49 8.42 -3.67 -5.60
N GLN A 50 8.24 -3.91 -6.90
CA GLN A 50 9.36 -4.02 -7.86
C GLN A 50 10.17 -2.72 -7.95
N GLU A 51 9.52 -1.57 -7.80
CA GLU A 51 10.16 -0.25 -7.77
C GLU A 51 10.80 0.07 -6.40
N GLY A 52 10.65 -0.80 -5.38
CA GLY A 52 11.19 -0.61 -4.04
C GLY A 52 10.50 0.50 -3.22
N ILE A 53 9.38 1.02 -3.71
CA ILE A 53 8.57 2.06 -3.05
C ILE A 53 7.85 1.48 -1.83
N ILE A 54 7.44 0.21 -1.93
CA ILE A 54 6.83 -0.52 -0.83
C ILE A 54 7.59 -1.81 -0.53
N ASP A 55 7.64 -2.16 0.75
CA ASP A 55 8.04 -3.48 1.22
C ASP A 55 6.84 -4.23 1.83
N ARG A 56 6.67 -5.49 1.44
CA ARG A 56 5.63 -6.42 1.91
C ARG A 56 6.25 -7.62 2.63
N THR A 57 7.20 -7.37 3.51
CA THR A 57 7.83 -8.37 4.38
C THR A 57 6.84 -9.21 5.18
N ARG A 58 5.59 -8.73 5.36
CA ARG A 58 4.48 -9.50 5.92
C ARG A 58 3.22 -9.31 5.07
N PRO A 59 2.35 -10.35 4.91
CA PRO A 59 1.18 -10.29 4.02
C PRO A 59 0.19 -9.15 4.31
N GLN A 60 0.21 -8.59 5.52
CA GLN A 60 -0.73 -7.61 6.02
C GLN A 60 -0.11 -6.23 6.24
N TYR A 61 1.17 -6.04 5.88
CA TYR A 61 1.89 -4.81 6.16
C TYR A 61 2.56 -4.28 4.91
N ILE A 62 2.43 -2.97 4.70
CA ILE A 62 3.23 -2.23 3.72
C ILE A 62 4.06 -1.21 4.45
N VAL A 63 5.37 -1.23 4.25
CA VAL A 63 6.24 -0.13 4.63
C VAL A 63 6.44 0.75 3.41
N LEU A 64 6.01 2.01 3.49
CA LEU A 64 6.43 3.04 2.54
C LEU A 64 7.87 3.42 2.87
N THR A 65 8.80 3.00 2.01
CA THR A 65 10.21 3.32 2.18
C THR A 65 10.41 4.82 1.93
N SER A 66 10.97 5.55 2.89
CA SER A 66 11.24 7.00 2.74
C SER A 66 12.39 7.32 1.76
N ARG A 67 12.73 6.41 0.84
CA ARG A 67 13.65 6.71 -0.27
C ARG A 67 12.88 7.36 -1.41
N LEU A 68 12.52 8.63 -1.23
CA LEU A 68 12.25 9.56 -2.32
C LEU A 68 13.35 10.62 -2.32
#